data_AF-A0A830HR52-F1
#
_entry.id   AF-A0A830HR52-F1
#
_cell.length_a   1.000
_cell.length_b   1.000
_cell.length_c   1.000
_cell.angle_alpha   90.00
_cell.angle_beta   90.00
_cell.angle_gamma   90.00
#
_symmetry.space_group_name_H-M   'P 1'
#
loop_
_entity.id
_entity.type
_entity.pdbx_description
1 polymer ?
#
loop_
_entity_poly.entity_id
_entity_poly.type
_entity_poly.pdbx_seq_one_letter_code
_entity_poly.pdbx_strand_id
1 'polypeptide(L)'
;MADSLVEVLAGDMNVESELDAITESSGDSPEPFYWDSTVAMRSATRIAVQSAQGAVIAVFNTHSLLVAGVACVSVLITSSAQLDIQLDTYLRALLLGAVWPIVNTIKMSYTRREKALKALASLKASCFGIYLCWRDFSARQDALPLCRRKLLGFMYSAKHFLKETDGLKRLDHLADVYRFANDISLLNYEMGKSADGKQLPPVAGGFHEASRTGPLGAGIISRNNQYIRFLVRDFELMRMFRDYRTPQGLRYMSSLLLHFVVVLLGPFYNTTCSADRKQHGCLTAYFMCMIFSTVVFLLYHVQQDLENSYDGEGLDDVRLELTEKELITLTFNTPPGMEHTLSSNKVKGRAWS
;
A
#
# COMPACT_ATOMS: atom_id res chain seq x y z
N MET A 1 18.68 -20.71 -22.91
CA MET A 1 18.39 -21.38 -21.62
C MET A 1 19.51 -21.21 -20.60
N ALA A 2 20.79 -21.24 -21.00
CA ALA A 2 21.89 -20.91 -20.08
C ALA A 2 21.96 -19.39 -19.77
N ASP A 3 21.73 -18.53 -20.78
CA ASP A 3 21.82 -17.06 -20.58
C ASP A 3 20.73 -16.51 -19.65
N SER A 4 19.54 -17.10 -19.63
CA SER A 4 18.46 -16.71 -18.71
C SER A 4 18.73 -17.14 -17.27
N LEU A 5 19.55 -18.18 -17.03
CA LEU A 5 19.95 -18.59 -15.68
C LEU A 5 21.05 -17.68 -15.11
N VAL A 6 21.89 -17.10 -15.96
CA VAL A 6 22.93 -16.14 -15.55
C VAL A 6 22.32 -14.79 -15.18
N GLU A 7 21.26 -14.33 -15.86
CA GLU A 7 20.50 -13.14 -15.47
C GLU A 7 19.74 -13.33 -14.14
N VAL A 8 19.16 -14.51 -13.91
CA VAL A 8 18.51 -14.85 -12.62
C VAL A 8 19.53 -14.87 -11.47
N LEU A 9 20.72 -15.45 -11.69
CA LEU A 9 21.81 -15.44 -10.70
C LEU A 9 22.44 -14.04 -10.51
N ALA A 10 22.38 -13.16 -11.51
CA ALA A 10 22.82 -11.77 -11.39
C ALA A 10 21.80 -10.93 -10.60
N GLY A 11 20.50 -11.22 -10.72
CA GLY A 11 19.45 -10.66 -9.87
C GLY A 11 19.59 -11.10 -8.41
N ASP A 12 19.95 -12.37 -8.18
CA ASP A 12 20.25 -12.94 -6.85
C ASP A 12 21.33 -12.14 -6.10
N MET A 13 22.43 -11.77 -6.77
CA MET A 13 23.50 -10.98 -6.14
C MET A 13 23.08 -9.55 -5.83
N ASN A 14 22.17 -8.96 -6.63
CA ASN A 14 21.80 -7.56 -6.45
C ASN A 14 20.89 -7.37 -5.23
N VAL A 15 19.92 -8.27 -5.03
CA VAL A 15 19.02 -8.23 -3.86
C VAL A 15 19.75 -8.62 -2.58
N GLU A 16 20.60 -9.67 -2.60
CA GLU A 16 21.40 -10.02 -1.42
C GLU A 16 22.43 -8.92 -1.09
N SER A 17 23.06 -8.28 -2.08
CA SER A 17 23.98 -7.16 -1.83
C SER A 17 23.29 -5.89 -1.30
N GLU A 18 22.08 -5.56 -1.77
CA GLU A 18 21.28 -4.47 -1.20
C GLU A 18 20.78 -4.80 0.20
N LEU A 19 20.40 -6.05 0.45
CA LEU A 19 20.01 -6.53 1.77
C LEU A 19 21.18 -6.48 2.74
N ASP A 20 22.37 -6.90 2.29
CA ASP A 20 23.62 -6.85 3.04
C ASP A 20 24.00 -5.40 3.35
N ALA A 21 23.87 -4.47 2.39
CA ALA A 21 24.06 -3.04 2.61
C ALA A 21 23.07 -2.44 3.62
N ILE A 22 21.79 -2.84 3.58
CA ILE A 22 20.77 -2.43 4.56
C ILE A 22 21.07 -3.02 5.95
N THR A 23 21.58 -4.25 6.02
CA THR A 23 21.97 -4.85 7.30
C THR A 23 23.30 -4.33 7.85
N GLU A 24 24.28 -3.99 7.02
CA GLU A 24 25.57 -3.41 7.43
C GLU A 24 25.41 -1.94 7.86
N SER A 25 24.61 -1.13 7.15
CA SER A 25 24.33 0.26 7.56
C SER A 25 23.55 0.36 8.88
N SER A 26 23.05 -0.77 9.39
CA SER A 26 22.33 -0.88 10.66
C SER A 26 23.17 -1.43 11.82
N GLY A 27 24.46 -1.70 11.58
CA GLY A 27 25.41 -2.22 12.57
C GLY A 27 25.88 -1.19 13.60
N ASP A 28 25.69 0.11 13.34
CA ASP A 28 25.81 1.13 14.36
C ASP A 28 24.59 1.04 15.28
N SER A 29 24.84 0.84 16.58
CA SER A 29 23.83 0.78 17.62
C SER A 29 22.83 1.94 17.44
N PRO A 30 21.58 1.66 17.04
CA PRO A 30 20.61 2.73 16.84
C PRO A 30 20.33 3.35 18.19
N GLU A 31 20.44 4.68 18.28
CA GLU A 31 20.06 5.41 19.49
C GLU A 31 18.64 4.99 19.91
N PRO A 32 18.38 4.85 21.23
CA PRO A 32 17.07 4.44 21.72
C PRO A 32 16.01 5.39 21.15
N PHE A 33 15.08 4.82 20.38
CA PHE A 33 14.01 5.54 19.71
C PHE A 33 13.08 6.19 20.75
N TYR A 34 13.37 7.46 21.07
CA TYR A 34 12.50 8.31 21.86
C TYR A 34 11.43 8.89 20.92
N TRP A 35 10.15 8.73 21.26
CA TRP A 35 9.05 9.37 20.54
C TRP A 35 9.16 10.89 20.70
N ASP A 36 9.95 11.55 19.86
CA ASP A 36 10.01 13.00 19.82
C ASP A 36 8.75 13.54 19.14
N SER A 37 7.80 13.97 19.97
CA SER A 37 6.53 14.54 19.56
C SER A 37 6.71 15.71 18.59
N THR A 38 7.84 16.42 18.65
CA THR A 38 8.13 17.56 17.76
C THR A 38 8.52 17.11 16.35
N VAL A 39 9.25 16.00 16.21
CA VAL A 39 9.62 15.40 14.91
C VAL A 39 8.39 14.77 14.26
N ALA A 40 7.57 14.07 15.04
CA ALA A 40 6.29 13.51 14.57
C ALA A 40 5.36 14.62 14.04
N MET A 41 5.22 15.74 14.77
CA MET A 41 4.37 16.86 14.37
C MET A 41 4.90 17.61 13.14
N ARG A 42 6.22 17.74 13.00
CA ARG A 42 6.86 18.33 11.80
C ARG A 42 6.73 17.43 10.57
N SER A 43 6.79 16.11 10.75
CA SER A 43 6.54 15.17 9.66
C SER A 43 5.08 15.18 9.22
N ALA A 44 4.14 15.23 10.18
CA ALA A 44 2.70 15.31 9.90
C ALA A 44 2.31 16.59 9.17
N THR A 45 2.87 17.74 9.56
CA THR A 45 2.62 19.02 8.88
C THR A 45 3.21 19.06 7.47
N ARG A 46 4.42 18.50 7.25
CA ARG A 46 4.98 18.35 5.89
C ARG A 46 4.12 17.45 5.01
N ILE A 47 3.64 16.32 5.52
CA ILE A 47 2.75 15.40 4.79
C ILE A 47 1.44 16.12 4.42
N ALA A 48 0.86 16.90 5.33
CA ALA A 48 -0.37 17.67 5.08
C ALA A 48 -0.19 18.80 4.05
N VAL A 49 0.96 19.47 4.05
CA VAL A 49 1.27 20.52 3.06
C VAL A 49 1.55 19.91 1.68
N GLN A 50 2.30 18.81 1.63
CA GLN A 50 2.57 18.09 0.38
C GLN A 50 1.29 17.49 -0.22
N SER A 51 0.38 16.98 0.61
CA SER A 51 -0.92 16.49 0.13
C SER A 51 -1.81 17.60 -0.40
N ALA A 52 -1.80 18.78 0.24
CA ALA A 52 -2.55 19.95 -0.26
C ALA A 52 -1.98 20.47 -1.59
N GLN A 53 -0.66 20.52 -1.76
CA GLN A 53 -0.01 20.93 -3.00
C GLN A 53 -0.27 19.95 -4.14
N GLY A 54 -0.17 18.63 -3.88
CA GLY A 54 -0.50 17.61 -4.88
C GLY A 54 -1.98 17.64 -5.28
N ALA A 55 -2.91 17.94 -4.36
CA ALA A 55 -4.32 18.08 -4.68
C ALA A 55 -4.59 19.25 -5.63
N VAL A 56 -3.93 20.40 -5.44
CA VAL A 56 -4.05 21.55 -6.33
C VAL A 56 -3.48 21.26 -7.72
N ILE A 57 -2.33 20.57 -7.79
CA ILE A 57 -1.70 20.18 -9.05
C ILE A 57 -2.57 19.15 -9.81
N ALA A 58 -3.19 18.20 -9.10
CA ALA A 58 -4.13 17.24 -9.67
C ALA A 58 -5.39 17.91 -10.24
N VAL A 59 -5.89 18.96 -9.57
CA VAL A 59 -7.02 19.78 -10.05
C VAL A 59 -6.65 20.51 -11.35
N PHE A 60 -5.46 21.12 -11.43
CA PHE A 60 -4.96 21.87 -12.59
C PHE A 60 -4.16 21.01 -13.58
N ASN A 61 -4.52 19.74 -13.74
CA ASN A 61 -3.91 18.91 -14.76
C ASN A 61 -4.19 19.49 -16.17
N THR A 62 -3.22 19.40 -17.08
CA THR A 62 -3.33 19.81 -18.49
C THR A 62 -4.56 19.23 -19.16
N HIS A 63 -4.92 17.99 -18.83
CA HIS A 63 -6.13 17.33 -19.30
C HIS A 63 -7.42 18.03 -18.83
N SER A 64 -7.51 18.43 -17.55
CA SER A 64 -8.65 19.21 -17.02
C SER A 64 -8.80 20.54 -17.75
N LEU A 65 -7.68 21.21 -18.04
CA LEU A 65 -7.68 22.49 -18.75
C LEU A 65 -8.16 22.35 -20.20
N LEU A 66 -7.72 21.30 -20.91
CA LEU A 66 -8.18 21.00 -22.27
C LEU A 66 -9.69 20.75 -22.30
N VAL A 67 -10.19 19.98 -21.34
CA VAL A 67 -11.62 19.65 -21.25
C VAL A 67 -12.46 20.89 -20.93
N ALA A 68 -11.98 21.75 -20.02
CA ALA A 68 -12.63 23.02 -19.72
C ALA A 68 -12.67 23.94 -20.95
N GLY A 69 -11.58 23.94 -21.75
CA GLY A 69 -11.53 24.59 -23.05
C GLY A 69 -12.55 24.03 -24.05
N VAL A 70 -12.66 22.70 -24.17
CA VAL A 70 -13.67 22.04 -25.02
C VAL A 70 -15.09 22.41 -24.59
N ALA A 71 -15.34 22.50 -23.29
CA ALA A 71 -16.63 22.93 -22.74
C ALA A 71 -16.97 24.37 -23.20
N CYS A 72 -16.01 25.30 -23.11
CA CYS A 72 -16.19 26.67 -23.60
C CYS A 72 -16.39 26.73 -25.12
N VAL A 73 -15.63 25.95 -25.89
CA VAL A 73 -15.78 25.87 -27.35
C VAL A 73 -17.18 25.34 -27.71
N SER A 74 -17.71 24.37 -26.96
CA SER A 74 -19.07 23.87 -27.18
C SER A 74 -20.13 24.96 -26.98
N VAL A 75 -20.00 25.79 -25.95
CA VAL A 75 -20.89 26.96 -25.74
C VAL A 75 -20.75 27.97 -26.89
N LEU A 76 -19.52 28.27 -27.32
CA LEU A 76 -19.24 29.19 -28.44
C LEU A 76 -19.89 28.72 -29.75
N ILE A 77 -19.73 27.44 -30.10
CA ILE A 77 -20.31 26.84 -31.31
C ILE A 77 -21.84 26.92 -31.26
N THR A 78 -22.44 26.55 -30.13
CA THR A 78 -23.91 26.57 -30.01
C THR A 78 -24.46 28.00 -30.07
N SER A 79 -23.76 28.97 -29.46
CA SER A 79 -24.17 30.37 -29.45
C SER A 79 -24.04 31.04 -30.82
N SER A 80 -22.98 30.74 -31.56
CA SER A 80 -22.68 31.34 -32.88
C SER A 80 -23.50 30.73 -34.01
N ALA A 81 -23.78 29.42 -33.97
CA ALA A 81 -24.48 28.72 -35.03
C ALA A 81 -26.01 28.86 -34.98
N GLN A 82 -26.56 29.62 -34.01
CA GLN A 82 -28.02 29.74 -33.79
C GLN A 82 -28.72 28.36 -33.74
N LEU A 83 -28.01 27.36 -33.21
CA LEU A 83 -28.57 26.03 -32.98
C LEU A 83 -29.56 26.15 -31.81
N ASP A 84 -30.86 26.23 -32.12
CA ASP A 84 -31.95 26.25 -31.14
C ASP A 84 -32.22 24.85 -30.56
N ILE A 85 -31.15 24.18 -30.14
CA ILE A 85 -31.24 22.86 -29.50
C ILE A 85 -31.44 23.08 -28.00
N GLN A 86 -32.71 23.13 -27.58
CA GLN A 86 -33.08 23.25 -26.17
C GLN A 86 -33.10 21.86 -25.51
N LEU A 87 -31.99 21.49 -24.86
CA LEU A 87 -31.78 20.17 -24.24
C LEU A 87 -32.10 20.11 -22.73
N ASP A 88 -32.77 21.13 -22.19
CA ASP A 88 -32.83 21.41 -20.74
C ASP A 88 -33.33 20.26 -19.86
N THR A 89 -34.40 19.57 -20.26
CA THR A 89 -35.03 18.54 -19.38
C THR A 89 -34.35 17.18 -19.48
N TYR A 90 -33.96 16.76 -20.69
CA TYR A 90 -33.35 15.45 -20.91
C TYR A 90 -31.88 15.41 -20.50
N LEU A 91 -31.16 16.53 -20.63
CA LEU A 91 -29.74 16.55 -20.28
C LEU A 91 -29.52 16.44 -18.77
N ARG A 92 -30.39 17.02 -17.93
CA ARG A 92 -30.28 16.86 -16.46
C ARG A 92 -30.33 15.39 -16.05
N ALA A 93 -31.20 14.60 -16.67
CA ALA A 93 -31.28 13.16 -16.43
C ALA A 93 -30.01 12.43 -16.92
N LEU A 94 -29.47 12.82 -18.08
CA LEU A 94 -28.21 12.28 -18.59
C LEU A 94 -27.03 12.58 -17.66
N LEU A 95 -26.95 13.80 -17.12
CA LEU A 95 -25.92 14.22 -16.16
C LEU A 95 -25.97 13.37 -14.89
N LEU A 96 -27.16 13.17 -14.31
CA LEU A 96 -27.34 12.30 -13.16
C LEU A 96 -26.97 10.84 -13.47
N GLY A 97 -27.36 10.36 -14.65
CA GLY A 97 -27.02 9.02 -15.13
C GLY A 97 -25.51 8.82 -15.37
N ALA A 98 -24.78 9.88 -15.71
CA ALA A 98 -23.34 9.84 -15.96
C ALA A 98 -22.50 9.89 -14.67
N VAL A 99 -22.95 10.66 -13.68
CA VAL A 99 -22.26 10.78 -12.38
C VAL A 99 -22.38 9.49 -11.57
N TRP A 100 -23.47 8.74 -11.71
CA TRP A 100 -23.69 7.54 -10.90
C TRP A 100 -22.63 6.42 -11.11
N PRO A 101 -22.31 6.00 -12.36
CA PRO A 101 -21.26 5.01 -12.61
C PRO A 101 -19.90 5.43 -12.06
N ILE A 102 -19.50 6.71 -12.23
CA ILE A 102 -18.19 7.16 -11.75
C ILE A 102 -18.10 7.11 -10.22
N VAL A 103 -19.13 7.58 -9.50
CA VAL A 103 -19.17 7.49 -8.04
C VAL A 103 -19.07 6.03 -7.56
N ASN A 104 -19.76 5.11 -8.25
CA ASN A 104 -19.69 3.70 -7.92
C ASN A 104 -18.29 3.10 -8.17
N THR A 105 -17.62 3.48 -9.28
CA THR A 105 -16.24 3.05 -9.54
C THR A 105 -15.26 3.58 -8.51
N ILE A 106 -15.38 4.84 -8.09
CA ILE A 106 -14.58 5.44 -7.01
C ILE A 106 -14.76 4.63 -5.72
N LYS A 107 -16.01 4.30 -5.36
CA LYS A 107 -16.30 3.49 -4.17
C LYS A 107 -15.67 2.10 -4.24
N MET A 108 -15.67 1.45 -5.41
CA MET A 108 -15.03 0.16 -5.61
C MET A 108 -13.52 0.25 -5.43
N SER A 109 -12.86 1.23 -6.06
CA SER A 109 -11.41 1.44 -5.95
C SER A 109 -11.00 1.79 -4.51
N TYR A 110 -11.76 2.66 -3.83
CA TYR A 110 -11.55 2.97 -2.41
C TYR A 110 -11.69 1.73 -1.50
N THR A 111 -12.75 0.94 -1.70
CA THR A 111 -12.97 -0.29 -0.92
C THR A 111 -11.84 -1.30 -1.14
N ARG A 112 -11.30 -1.38 -2.35
CA ARG A 112 -10.16 -2.26 -2.67
C ARG A 112 -8.89 -1.79 -1.95
N ARG A 113 -8.59 -0.48 -1.98
CA ARG A 113 -7.49 0.13 -1.21
C ARG A 113 -7.59 -0.19 0.28
N GLU A 114 -8.76 -0.03 0.88
CA GLU A 114 -8.98 -0.35 2.30
C GLU A 114 -8.73 -1.83 2.61
N LYS A 115 -9.10 -2.74 1.70
CA LYS A 115 -8.80 -4.17 1.86
C LYS A 115 -7.30 -4.47 1.71
N ALA A 116 -6.62 -3.79 0.79
CA ALA A 116 -5.17 -3.88 0.62
C ALA A 116 -4.42 -3.41 1.88
N LEU A 117 -4.84 -2.30 2.50
CA LEU A 117 -4.27 -1.81 3.76
C LEU A 117 -4.46 -2.80 4.91
N LYS A 118 -5.64 -3.43 5.00
CA LYS A 118 -5.89 -4.49 5.99
C LYS A 118 -4.99 -5.71 5.77
N ALA A 119 -4.77 -6.12 4.52
CA ALA A 119 -3.85 -7.20 4.19
C ALA A 119 -2.40 -6.84 4.57
N LEU A 120 -1.95 -5.62 4.26
CA LEU A 120 -0.61 -5.14 4.65
C LEU A 120 -0.43 -5.10 6.17
N ALA A 121 -1.43 -4.63 6.93
CA ALA A 121 -1.36 -4.62 8.39
C ALA A 121 -1.24 -6.03 8.97
N SER A 122 -2.03 -6.97 8.45
CA SER A 122 -1.99 -8.39 8.84
C SER A 122 -0.67 -9.06 8.45
N LEU A 123 -0.10 -8.69 7.31
CA LEU A 123 1.23 -9.14 6.86
C LEU A 123 2.32 -8.73 7.86
N LYS A 124 2.35 -7.44 8.24
CA LYS A 124 3.31 -6.90 9.22
C LYS A 124 3.18 -7.58 10.58
N ALA A 125 1.94 -7.79 11.04
CA ALA A 125 1.67 -8.50 12.29
C ALA A 125 2.19 -9.94 12.23
N SER A 126 2.03 -10.61 11.09
CA SER A 126 2.55 -11.97 10.88
C SER A 126 4.08 -12.00 10.85
N CYS A 127 4.74 -11.06 10.18
CA CYS A 127 6.21 -10.91 10.22
C CYS A 127 6.71 -10.73 11.67
N PHE A 128 6.08 -9.83 12.42
CA PHE A 128 6.45 -9.56 13.81
C PHE A 128 6.19 -10.77 14.72
N GLY A 129 5.08 -11.49 14.51
CA GLY A 129 4.78 -12.73 15.23
C GLY A 129 5.84 -13.82 15.00
N ILE A 130 6.27 -14.00 13.74
CA ILE A 130 7.36 -14.93 13.40
C ILE A 130 8.66 -14.51 14.08
N TYR A 131 9.00 -13.21 14.03
CA TYR A 131 10.18 -12.65 14.69
C TYR A 131 10.17 -12.93 16.21
N LEU A 132 9.07 -12.67 16.89
CA LEU A 132 8.94 -12.93 18.34
C LEU A 132 9.06 -14.42 18.66
N CYS A 133 8.42 -15.29 17.87
CA CYS A 133 8.54 -16.73 18.06
C CYS A 133 10.00 -17.19 17.96
N TRP A 134 10.78 -16.64 17.02
CA TRP A 134 12.17 -17.04 16.87
C TRP A 134 13.04 -16.43 17.96
N ARG A 135 12.82 -15.18 18.35
CA ARG A 135 13.54 -14.55 19.47
C ARG A 135 13.40 -15.33 20.77
N ASP A 136 12.17 -15.74 21.11
CA ASP A 136 11.89 -16.32 22.42
C ASP A 136 12.14 -17.84 22.48
N PHE A 137 12.00 -18.55 21.36
CA PHE A 137 12.08 -20.02 21.33
C PHE A 137 13.25 -20.59 20.53
N SER A 138 14.05 -19.78 19.84
CA SER A 138 15.24 -20.29 19.16
C SER A 138 16.37 -20.56 20.16
N ALA A 139 16.96 -21.76 20.06
CA ALA A 139 18.15 -22.13 20.83
C ALA A 139 19.47 -21.78 20.11
N ARG A 140 19.38 -21.25 18.90
CA ARG A 140 20.50 -21.04 17.96
C ARG A 140 20.87 -19.56 17.95
N GLN A 141 22.14 -19.25 18.24
CA GLN A 141 22.64 -17.86 18.40
C GLN A 141 22.50 -17.01 17.13
N ASP A 142 22.59 -17.63 15.94
CA ASP A 142 22.46 -16.95 14.64
C ASP A 142 21.04 -17.04 14.05
N ALA A 143 20.07 -17.63 14.76
CA ALA A 143 18.71 -17.77 14.26
C ALA A 143 18.00 -16.41 14.10
N LEU A 144 18.24 -15.47 15.01
CA LEU A 144 17.61 -14.16 14.99
C LEU A 144 18.08 -13.27 13.81
N PRO A 145 19.40 -13.07 13.56
CA PRO A 145 19.85 -12.31 12.39
C PRO A 145 19.48 -12.98 11.07
N LEU A 146 19.40 -14.32 11.04
CA LEU A 146 18.94 -15.06 9.85
C LEU A 146 17.44 -14.85 9.61
N CYS A 147 16.61 -14.95 10.66
CA CYS A 147 15.17 -14.63 10.61
C CYS A 147 14.94 -13.25 10.04
N ARG A 148 15.66 -12.26 10.60
CA ARG A 148 15.57 -10.87 10.22
C ARG A 148 15.85 -10.69 8.73
N ARG A 149 16.97 -11.24 8.24
CA ARG A 149 17.32 -11.20 6.82
C ARG A 149 16.24 -11.81 5.93
N LYS A 150 15.71 -12.99 6.28
CA LYS A 150 14.68 -13.66 5.46
C LYS A 150 13.34 -12.93 5.48
N LEU A 151 12.91 -12.39 6.62
CA LEU A 151 11.69 -11.57 6.72
C LEU A 151 11.80 -10.25 5.94
N LEU A 152 12.96 -9.59 5.99
CA LEU A 152 13.22 -8.39 5.22
C LEU A 152 13.28 -8.69 3.72
N GLY A 153 13.99 -9.74 3.31
CA GLY A 153 14.05 -10.18 1.92
C GLY A 153 12.65 -10.48 1.36
N PHE A 154 11.79 -11.14 2.14
CA PHE A 154 10.38 -11.34 1.79
C PHE A 154 9.64 -10.01 1.56
N MET A 155 9.75 -9.07 2.50
CA MET A 155 9.05 -7.78 2.44
C MET A 155 9.57 -6.87 1.32
N TYR A 156 10.88 -6.86 1.11
CA TYR A 156 11.54 -6.17 0.01
C TYR A 156 11.03 -6.72 -1.32
N SER A 157 11.09 -8.04 -1.52
CA SER A 157 10.62 -8.69 -2.74
C SER A 157 9.13 -8.46 -2.97
N ALA A 158 8.32 -8.47 -1.91
CA ALA A 158 6.88 -8.18 -1.99
C ALA A 158 6.60 -6.72 -2.39
N LYS A 159 7.36 -5.76 -1.84
CA LYS A 159 7.29 -4.34 -2.23
C LYS A 159 7.66 -4.15 -3.70
N HIS A 160 8.79 -4.71 -4.12
CA HIS A 160 9.26 -4.63 -5.51
C HIS A 160 8.28 -5.27 -6.45
N PHE A 161 7.77 -6.47 -6.12
CA PHE A 161 6.66 -7.08 -6.83
C PHE A 161 5.52 -6.08 -7.00
N LEU A 162 4.97 -5.50 -5.92
CA LEU A 162 3.81 -4.61 -5.95
C LEU A 162 4.02 -3.28 -6.71
N LYS A 163 5.24 -2.77 -6.79
CA LYS A 163 5.55 -1.55 -7.56
C LYS A 163 5.84 -1.84 -9.04
N GLU A 164 6.43 -3.00 -9.36
CA GLU A 164 7.00 -3.28 -10.68
C GLU A 164 5.97 -3.35 -11.83
N THR A 165 6.07 -2.42 -12.77
CA THR A 165 5.17 -2.36 -13.94
C THR A 165 5.54 -3.42 -14.98
N ASP A 166 6.83 -3.76 -15.11
CA ASP A 166 7.34 -4.73 -16.08
C ASP A 166 6.89 -6.16 -15.72
N GLY A 167 6.19 -6.82 -16.64
CA GLY A 167 5.62 -8.15 -16.41
C GLY A 167 6.65 -9.24 -16.13
N LEU A 168 7.83 -9.18 -16.77
CA LEU A 168 8.90 -10.18 -16.63
C LEU A 168 9.62 -10.03 -15.28
N LYS A 169 10.16 -8.84 -14.97
CA LYS A 169 10.81 -8.55 -13.67
C LYS A 169 9.88 -8.81 -12.49
N ARG A 170 8.58 -8.55 -12.67
CA ARG A 170 7.57 -8.86 -11.67
C ARG A 170 7.47 -10.36 -11.37
N LEU A 171 7.65 -11.23 -12.36
CA LEU A 171 7.66 -12.68 -12.13
C LEU A 171 8.90 -13.12 -11.36
N ASP A 172 10.04 -12.46 -11.57
CA ASP A 172 11.27 -12.73 -10.82
C ASP A 172 11.06 -12.37 -9.33
N HIS A 173 10.56 -11.17 -9.04
CA HIS A 173 10.23 -10.78 -7.67
C HIS A 173 9.17 -11.70 -7.02
N LEU A 174 8.22 -12.22 -7.81
CA LEU A 174 7.25 -13.19 -7.30
C LEU A 174 7.93 -14.50 -6.91
N ALA A 175 8.87 -14.98 -7.72
CA ALA A 175 9.65 -16.18 -7.40
C ALA A 175 10.46 -15.97 -6.12
N ASP A 176 11.07 -14.80 -5.95
CA ASP A 176 11.81 -14.43 -4.73
C ASP A 176 10.92 -14.44 -3.49
N VAL A 177 9.71 -13.89 -3.58
CA VAL A 177 8.74 -13.90 -2.46
C VAL A 177 8.45 -15.33 -1.99
N TYR A 178 8.18 -16.26 -2.92
CA TYR A 178 7.93 -17.64 -2.55
C TYR A 178 9.18 -18.37 -2.06
N ARG A 179 10.36 -18.05 -2.61
CA ARG A 179 11.63 -18.57 -2.13
C ARG A 179 11.87 -18.15 -0.68
N PHE A 180 11.71 -16.88 -0.34
CA PHE A 180 11.84 -16.41 1.04
C PHE A 180 10.79 -17.03 1.96
N ALA A 181 9.54 -17.20 1.51
CA ALA A 181 8.52 -17.89 2.29
C ALA A 181 8.89 -19.36 2.57
N ASN A 182 9.44 -20.06 1.57
CA ASN A 182 9.96 -21.41 1.71
C ASN A 182 11.15 -21.47 2.68
N ASP A 183 12.11 -20.54 2.56
CA ASP A 183 13.25 -20.46 3.47
C ASP A 183 12.82 -20.23 4.92
N ILE A 184 11.86 -19.34 5.16
CA ILE A 184 11.28 -19.11 6.50
C ILE A 184 10.62 -20.39 7.04
N SER A 185 9.93 -21.15 6.17
CA SER A 185 9.30 -22.42 6.54
C SER A 185 10.33 -23.50 6.89
N LEU A 186 11.40 -23.63 6.09
CA LEU A 186 12.50 -24.56 6.35
C LEU A 186 13.21 -24.23 7.66
N LEU A 187 13.48 -22.95 7.92
CA LEU A 187 14.07 -22.50 9.17
C LEU A 187 13.17 -22.79 10.37
N ASN A 188 11.85 -22.62 10.22
CA ASN A 188 10.91 -23.02 11.27
C ASN A 188 10.96 -24.52 11.57
N TYR A 189 11.16 -25.36 10.55
CA TYR A 189 11.31 -26.80 10.72
C TYR A 189 12.65 -27.16 11.39
N GLU A 190 13.75 -26.50 11.01
CA GLU A 190 15.07 -26.70 11.62
C GLU A 190 15.10 -26.34 13.10
N MET A 191 14.40 -25.27 13.50
CA MET A 191 14.21 -24.94 14.92
C MET A 191 13.55 -26.09 15.67
N GLY A 192 12.55 -26.72 15.06
CA GLY A 192 11.86 -27.89 15.63
C GLY A 192 12.75 -29.12 15.79
N LYS A 193 13.74 -29.31 14.91
CA LYS A 193 14.73 -30.38 15.03
C LYS A 193 15.83 -30.09 16.03
N SER A 194 16.34 -28.86 16.06
CA SER A 194 17.40 -28.45 17.02
C SER A 194 16.94 -28.59 18.47
N ALA A 195 15.64 -28.52 18.67
CA ALA A 195 14.93 -28.74 19.90
C ALA A 195 14.84 -30.20 20.38
N ASP A 196 14.86 -31.15 19.46
CA ASP A 196 14.72 -32.58 19.74
C ASP A 196 16.00 -33.20 20.35
N GLY A 197 17.13 -32.48 20.30
CA GLY A 197 18.44 -32.98 20.72
C GLY A 197 19.08 -32.30 21.94
N LYS A 198 18.53 -31.20 22.44
CA LYS A 198 19.07 -30.49 23.62
C LYS A 198 17.94 -30.00 24.52
N GLN A 199 17.94 -30.44 25.78
CA GLN A 199 17.23 -29.80 26.88
C GLN A 199 17.51 -28.28 26.81
N LEU A 200 16.47 -27.48 26.52
CA LEU A 200 16.62 -26.03 26.68
C LEU A 200 16.87 -25.74 28.16
N PRO A 201 17.77 -24.79 28.48
CA PRO A 201 17.83 -24.24 29.82
C PRO A 201 16.45 -23.67 30.18
N PRO A 202 15.99 -23.83 31.44
CA PRO A 202 14.67 -23.41 31.85
C PRO A 202 14.51 -21.91 31.62
N VAL A 203 13.55 -21.52 30.77
CA VAL A 203 13.15 -20.12 30.58
C VAL A 203 12.70 -19.58 31.93
N ALA A 204 13.47 -18.61 32.43
CA ALA A 204 13.28 -18.02 33.73
C ALA A 204 12.11 -17.01 33.72
N GLY A 205 10.87 -17.48 33.66
CA GLY A 205 9.72 -16.55 33.80
C GLY A 205 8.36 -17.09 33.40
N GLY A 206 7.70 -17.79 34.32
CA GLY A 206 6.24 -17.79 34.52
C GLY A 206 5.32 -17.82 33.29
N PHE A 207 5.05 -19.01 32.77
CA PHE A 207 3.67 -19.50 32.65
C PHE A 207 3.73 -21.03 32.74
N HIS A 208 3.49 -21.54 33.96
CA HIS A 208 3.20 -22.92 34.34
C HIS A 208 3.79 -24.06 33.49
N GLU A 209 4.90 -24.65 33.97
CA GLU A 209 5.05 -26.08 34.33
C GLU A 209 4.38 -27.19 33.49
N ALA A 210 4.04 -26.98 32.22
CA ALA A 210 3.34 -27.95 31.37
C ALA A 210 4.17 -28.48 30.17
N SER A 211 5.48 -28.30 30.14
CA SER A 211 6.34 -29.03 29.18
C SER A 211 7.74 -29.25 29.74
N ARG A 212 7.82 -30.02 30.82
CA ARG A 212 9.03 -30.78 31.12
C ARG A 212 8.84 -32.16 30.48
N THR A 213 9.82 -32.58 29.68
CA THR A 213 10.02 -33.90 29.04
C THR A 213 9.31 -34.20 27.71
N GLY A 214 9.65 -33.46 26.64
CA GLY A 214 9.33 -33.80 25.25
C GLY A 214 10.13 -32.94 24.26
N PRO A 215 10.11 -33.25 22.95
CA PRO A 215 10.61 -32.37 21.87
C PRO A 215 10.15 -30.93 22.10
N LEU A 216 10.86 -29.87 21.68
CA LEU A 216 10.20 -28.55 21.73
C LEU A 216 8.88 -28.66 20.97
N GLY A 217 7.87 -28.13 21.64
CA GLY A 217 6.49 -28.41 21.36
C GLY A 217 6.13 -28.27 19.89
N ALA A 218 5.64 -29.36 19.31
CA ALA A 218 4.89 -29.37 18.07
C ALA A 218 3.84 -28.24 18.01
N GLY A 219 3.30 -27.83 19.16
CA GLY A 219 2.41 -26.67 19.30
C GLY A 219 3.04 -25.32 18.93
N ILE A 220 4.30 -25.04 19.29
CA ILE A 220 4.98 -23.77 18.95
C ILE A 220 5.30 -23.74 17.45
N ILE A 221 5.85 -24.85 16.92
CA ILE A 221 6.13 -24.99 15.48
C ILE A 221 4.84 -24.85 14.67
N SER A 222 3.75 -25.47 15.13
CA SER A 222 2.43 -25.37 14.51
C SER A 222 1.87 -23.94 14.55
N ARG A 223 2.03 -23.22 15.67
CA ARG A 223 1.63 -21.80 15.78
C ARG A 223 2.46 -20.93 14.84
N ASN A 224 3.76 -21.16 14.75
CA ASN A 224 4.59 -20.39 13.84
C ASN A 224 4.27 -20.70 12.37
N ASN A 225 3.99 -21.96 12.02
CA ASN A 225 3.46 -22.32 10.69
C ASN A 225 2.12 -21.62 10.38
N GLN A 226 1.29 -21.35 11.40
CA GLN A 226 0.08 -20.56 11.23
C GLN A 226 0.40 -19.10 10.86
N TYR A 227 1.41 -18.48 11.49
CA TYR A 227 1.88 -17.14 11.10
C TYR A 227 2.49 -17.11 9.70
N ILE A 228 3.25 -18.13 9.31
CA ILE A 228 3.80 -18.26 7.95
C ILE A 228 2.67 -18.40 6.93
N ARG A 229 1.63 -19.18 7.24
CA ARG A 229 0.44 -19.26 6.39
C ARG A 229 -0.25 -17.91 6.26
N PHE A 230 -0.38 -17.14 7.35
CA PHE A 230 -0.95 -15.78 7.29
C PHE A 230 -0.08 -14.83 6.47
N LEU A 231 1.25 -14.90 6.62
CA LEU A 231 2.21 -14.15 5.83
C LEU A 231 1.98 -14.36 4.32
N VAL A 232 1.98 -15.62 3.87
CA VAL A 232 1.78 -15.94 2.45
C VAL A 232 0.37 -15.56 1.99
N ARG A 233 -0.66 -15.85 2.78
CA ARG A 233 -2.06 -15.49 2.47
C ARG A 233 -2.20 -13.99 2.25
N ASP A 234 -1.65 -13.17 3.14
CA ASP A 234 -1.81 -11.72 3.09
C ASP A 234 -1.05 -11.11 1.91
N PHE A 235 0.11 -11.68 1.55
CA PHE A 235 0.78 -11.37 0.29
C PHE A 235 -0.08 -11.70 -0.93
N GLU A 236 -0.66 -12.90 -1.00
CA GLU A 236 -1.55 -13.27 -2.10
C GLU A 236 -2.75 -12.34 -2.21
N LEU A 237 -3.34 -11.93 -1.08
CA LEU A 237 -4.45 -10.97 -1.09
C LEU A 237 -4.03 -9.62 -1.69
N MET A 238 -2.87 -9.09 -1.31
CA MET A 238 -2.35 -7.86 -1.89
C MET A 238 -2.08 -8.02 -3.40
N ARG A 239 -1.50 -9.15 -3.82
CA ARG A 239 -1.31 -9.48 -5.24
C ARG A 239 -2.64 -9.50 -5.99
N MET A 240 -3.66 -10.17 -5.46
CA MET A 240 -4.98 -10.22 -6.10
C MET A 240 -5.60 -8.83 -6.23
N PHE A 241 -5.46 -7.94 -5.23
CA PHE A 241 -5.95 -6.56 -5.34
C PHE A 241 -5.22 -5.73 -6.38
N ARG A 242 -3.96 -6.07 -6.67
CA ARG A 242 -3.17 -5.40 -7.70
C ARG A 242 -3.51 -5.90 -9.10
N ASP A 243 -3.52 -7.22 -9.29
CA ASP A 243 -3.74 -7.86 -10.59
C ASP A 243 -5.21 -7.70 -11.04
N TYR A 244 -6.16 -7.83 -10.10
CA TYR A 244 -7.59 -7.67 -10.37
C TYR A 244 -8.06 -6.26 -10.02
N ARG A 245 -7.94 -5.38 -11.01
CA ARG A 245 -8.38 -4.00 -10.95
C ARG A 245 -9.91 -3.85 -11.13
N THR A 246 -10.43 -2.62 -11.04
CA THR A 246 -11.86 -2.43 -11.31
C THR A 246 -12.16 -2.78 -12.77
N PRO A 247 -13.37 -3.30 -13.09
CA PRO A 247 -13.67 -3.80 -14.42
C PRO A 247 -13.39 -2.76 -15.50
N GLN A 248 -12.45 -3.06 -16.40
CA GLN A 248 -11.97 -2.11 -17.40
C GLN A 248 -13.09 -1.55 -18.28
N GLY A 249 -14.05 -2.39 -18.67
CA GLY A 249 -15.21 -1.96 -19.46
C GLY A 249 -16.01 -0.86 -18.77
N LEU A 250 -16.26 -0.97 -17.46
CA LEU A 250 -17.02 0.05 -16.73
C LEU A 250 -16.27 1.38 -16.68
N ARG A 251 -14.94 1.37 -16.52
CA ARG A 251 -14.10 2.57 -16.48
C ARG A 251 -14.02 3.29 -17.82
N TYR A 252 -13.83 2.54 -18.90
CA TYR A 252 -13.77 3.14 -20.24
C TYR A 252 -15.12 3.73 -20.63
N MET A 253 -16.22 3.04 -20.30
CA MET A 253 -17.57 3.54 -20.54
C MET A 253 -17.88 4.77 -19.69
N SER A 254 -17.48 4.81 -18.41
CA SER A 254 -17.66 6.01 -17.57
C SER A 254 -16.81 7.18 -18.09
N SER A 255 -15.56 6.94 -18.46
CA SER A 255 -14.69 7.96 -19.07
C SER A 255 -15.32 8.54 -20.34
N LEU A 256 -15.72 7.69 -21.28
CA LEU A 256 -16.35 8.11 -22.52
C LEU A 256 -17.63 8.93 -22.26
N LEU A 257 -18.48 8.46 -21.34
CA LEU A 257 -19.72 9.15 -20.99
C LEU A 257 -19.47 10.55 -20.41
N LEU A 258 -18.41 10.73 -19.60
CA LEU A 258 -18.06 12.04 -19.05
C LEU A 258 -17.56 13.01 -20.11
N HIS A 259 -16.77 12.54 -21.09
CA HIS A 259 -16.35 13.37 -22.22
C HIS A 259 -17.55 13.80 -23.06
N PHE A 260 -18.48 12.89 -23.34
CA PHE A 260 -19.74 13.21 -24.02
C PHE A 260 -20.57 14.24 -23.26
N VAL A 261 -20.69 14.08 -21.93
CA VAL A 261 -21.39 15.03 -21.07
C VAL A 261 -20.81 16.43 -21.17
N VAL A 262 -19.48 16.58 -21.12
CA VAL A 262 -18.86 17.92 -21.19
C VAL A 262 -19.16 18.62 -22.51
N VAL A 263 -19.19 17.89 -23.62
CA VAL A 263 -19.60 18.45 -24.92
C VAL A 263 -21.06 18.89 -24.88
N LEU A 264 -21.95 18.11 -24.28
CA LEU A 264 -23.37 18.42 -24.19
C LEU A 264 -23.73 19.56 -23.21
N LEU A 265 -22.82 19.95 -22.31
CA LEU A 265 -23.02 21.12 -21.45
C LEU A 265 -23.12 22.44 -22.23
N GLY A 266 -22.51 22.51 -23.43
CA GLY A 266 -22.60 23.70 -24.29
C GLY A 266 -24.03 24.06 -24.67
N PRO A 267 -24.77 23.14 -25.33
CA PRO A 267 -26.18 23.32 -25.63
C PRO A 267 -27.07 23.61 -24.41
N PHE A 268 -26.76 23.00 -23.26
CA PHE A 268 -27.51 23.22 -22.03
C PHE A 268 -27.41 24.63 -21.48
N TYR A 269 -26.19 25.19 -21.41
CA TYR A 269 -26.01 26.54 -20.92
C TYR A 269 -26.31 27.62 -21.98
N ASN A 270 -26.54 27.23 -23.24
CA ASN A 270 -26.97 28.16 -24.28
C ASN A 270 -28.32 28.80 -23.97
N THR A 271 -29.26 28.06 -23.38
CA THR A 271 -30.60 28.58 -22.98
C THR A 271 -30.48 29.74 -21.99
N THR A 272 -29.48 29.67 -21.09
CA THR A 272 -29.16 30.74 -20.13
C THR A 272 -28.54 31.95 -20.82
N CYS A 273 -27.67 31.74 -21.83
CA CYS A 273 -27.08 32.82 -22.63
C CYS A 273 -28.13 33.52 -23.52
N SER A 274 -29.08 32.79 -24.10
CA SER A 274 -30.15 33.36 -24.92
C SER A 274 -31.22 34.09 -24.11
N ALA A 275 -31.55 33.60 -22.90
CA ALA A 275 -32.59 34.19 -22.05
C ALA A 275 -32.21 35.58 -21.53
N ASP A 276 -30.93 35.83 -21.24
CA ASP A 276 -30.48 37.06 -20.57
C ASP A 276 -29.33 37.76 -21.30
N ARG A 277 -29.50 37.94 -22.62
CA ARG A 277 -28.46 38.48 -23.53
C ARG A 277 -28.02 39.92 -23.19
N LYS A 278 -28.82 40.69 -22.43
CA LYS A 278 -28.61 42.14 -22.23
C LYS A 278 -27.75 42.50 -21.02
N GLN A 279 -27.55 41.60 -20.04
CA GLN A 279 -26.94 41.98 -18.77
C GLN A 279 -26.02 40.91 -18.16
N HIS A 280 -25.25 40.18 -18.98
CA HIS A 280 -24.22 39.17 -18.61
C HIS A 280 -24.61 37.68 -18.70
N GLY A 281 -25.76 37.30 -19.27
CA GLY A 281 -26.19 35.89 -19.34
C GLY A 281 -25.18 34.92 -19.97
N CYS A 282 -24.48 35.35 -21.03
CA CYS A 282 -23.48 34.52 -21.70
C CYS A 282 -22.19 34.34 -20.88
N LEU A 283 -21.76 35.37 -20.14
CA LEU A 283 -20.60 35.25 -19.24
C LEU A 283 -20.88 34.21 -18.14
N THR A 284 -22.08 34.25 -17.58
CA THR A 284 -22.55 33.28 -16.58
C THR A 284 -22.57 31.86 -17.15
N ALA A 285 -22.99 31.67 -18.40
CA ALA A 285 -22.99 30.36 -19.07
C ALA A 285 -21.58 29.76 -19.19
N TYR A 286 -20.59 30.55 -19.64
CA TYR A 286 -19.19 30.09 -19.70
C TYR A 286 -18.65 29.72 -18.33
N PHE A 287 -18.90 30.56 -17.33
CA PHE A 287 -18.42 30.33 -15.97
C PHE A 287 -19.00 29.04 -15.36
N MET A 288 -20.32 28.82 -15.50
CA MET A 288 -20.97 27.61 -15.01
C MET A 288 -20.49 26.35 -15.73
N CYS A 289 -20.29 26.43 -17.05
CA CYS A 289 -19.75 25.34 -17.85
C CYS A 289 -18.32 24.96 -17.43
N MET A 290 -17.48 25.96 -17.17
CA MET A 290 -16.11 25.78 -16.65
C MET A 290 -16.09 25.11 -15.28
N ILE A 291 -16.92 25.57 -14.35
CA ILE A 291 -17.01 24.95 -13.01
C ILE A 291 -17.46 23.51 -13.11
N PHE A 292 -18.54 23.25 -13.85
CA PHE A 292 -19.11 21.90 -13.91
C PHE A 292 -18.17 20.91 -14.60
N SER A 293 -17.55 21.29 -15.72
CA SER A 293 -16.54 20.47 -16.39
C SER A 293 -15.34 20.17 -15.49
N THR A 294 -14.87 21.17 -14.73
CA THR A 294 -13.79 21.01 -13.75
C THR A 294 -14.19 20.01 -12.65
N VAL A 295 -15.39 20.13 -12.08
CA VAL A 295 -15.86 19.21 -11.02
C VAL A 295 -15.97 17.77 -11.53
N VAL A 296 -16.54 17.57 -12.72
CA VAL A 296 -16.69 16.24 -13.30
C VAL A 296 -15.33 15.59 -13.58
N PHE A 297 -14.38 16.35 -14.12
CA PHE A 297 -13.06 15.81 -14.43
C PHE A 297 -12.15 15.67 -13.20
N LEU A 298 -12.39 16.46 -12.16
CA LEU A 298 -11.78 16.20 -10.86
C LEU A 298 -12.19 14.82 -10.32
N LEU A 299 -13.48 14.48 -10.37
CA LEU A 299 -13.94 13.15 -9.98
C LEU A 299 -13.30 12.05 -10.84
N TYR A 300 -13.13 12.30 -12.14
CA TYR A 300 -12.47 11.37 -13.05
C TYR A 300 -11.01 11.14 -12.68
N HIS A 301 -10.24 12.19 -12.39
CA HIS A 301 -8.84 12.04 -11.96
C HIS A 301 -8.74 11.33 -10.61
N VAL A 302 -9.60 11.65 -9.63
CA VAL A 302 -9.66 10.91 -8.36
C VAL A 302 -9.91 9.41 -8.59
N GLN A 303 -10.78 9.07 -9.56
CA GLN A 303 -11.03 7.69 -9.93
C GLN A 303 -9.81 7.01 -10.56
N GLN A 304 -8.99 7.73 -11.33
CA GLN A 304 -7.75 7.22 -11.90
C GLN A 304 -6.67 7.03 -10.83
N ASP A 305 -6.49 8.01 -9.94
CA ASP A 305 -5.49 7.97 -8.86
C ASP A 305 -5.77 6.82 -7.90
N LEU A 306 -7.03 6.61 -7.51
CA LEU A 306 -7.40 5.50 -6.62
C LEU A 306 -7.29 4.12 -7.28
N GLU A 307 -7.08 4.06 -8.59
CA GLU A 307 -7.17 2.81 -9.32
C GLU A 307 -5.92 1.93 -9.20
N ASN A 308 -4.77 2.50 -8.86
CA ASN A 308 -3.57 1.72 -8.63
C ASN A 308 -2.88 2.14 -7.32
N SER A 309 -3.34 1.61 -6.19
CA SER A 309 -2.90 2.06 -4.87
C SER A 309 -1.44 1.76 -4.49
N TYR A 310 -0.63 1.24 -5.42
CA TYR A 310 0.73 0.75 -5.19
C TYR A 310 1.82 1.44 -6.03
N ASP A 311 1.49 2.28 -7.00
CA ASP A 311 2.51 2.97 -7.82
C ASP A 311 3.18 4.13 -7.08
N GLY A 312 2.50 4.74 -6.11
CA GLY A 312 3.06 5.81 -5.29
C GLY A 312 3.01 7.18 -5.98
N GLU A 313 2.25 7.30 -7.06
CA GLU A 313 1.98 8.57 -7.75
C GLU A 313 0.76 9.29 -7.15
N GLY A 314 -0.21 8.52 -6.67
CA GLY A 314 -1.42 9.03 -6.04
C GLY A 314 -1.18 9.62 -4.66
N LEU A 315 -1.89 10.72 -4.38
CA LEU A 315 -1.93 11.35 -3.04
C LEU A 315 -2.31 10.38 -1.92
N ASP A 316 -3.11 9.38 -2.29
CA ASP A 316 -3.76 8.43 -1.40
C ASP A 316 -3.14 7.02 -1.49
N ASP A 317 -1.93 6.87 -2.01
CA ASP A 317 -1.35 5.54 -2.19
C ASP A 317 -0.88 4.88 -0.90
N VAL A 318 -0.73 3.55 -0.98
CA VAL A 318 -0.19 2.74 0.10
C VAL A 318 1.31 3.00 0.23
N ARG A 319 1.72 3.61 1.35
CA ARG A 319 3.13 3.90 1.65
C ARG A 319 3.92 2.65 2.04
N LEU A 320 4.34 1.88 1.06
CA LEU A 320 5.11 0.63 1.25
C LEU A 320 6.51 0.88 1.86
N GLU A 321 7.17 1.98 1.50
CA GLU A 321 8.51 2.32 2.01
C GLU A 321 8.52 2.65 3.51
N LEU A 322 7.49 3.37 3.98
CA LEU A 322 7.32 3.63 5.40
C LEU A 322 7.11 2.31 6.16
N THR A 323 6.37 1.39 5.56
CA THR A 323 6.09 0.07 6.15
C THR A 323 7.36 -0.77 6.30
N GLU A 324 8.24 -0.76 5.31
CA GLU A 324 9.54 -1.41 5.37
C GLU A 324 10.41 -0.83 6.49
N LYS A 325 10.52 0.50 6.57
CA LYS A 325 11.25 1.20 7.64
C LYS A 325 10.69 0.89 9.02
N GLU A 326 9.37 0.87 9.18
CA GLU A 326 8.72 0.52 10.45
C GLU A 326 9.05 -0.92 10.87
N LEU A 327 9.08 -1.88 9.92
CA LEU A 327 9.45 -3.25 10.24
C LEU A 327 10.92 -3.38 10.63
N ILE A 328 11.80 -2.65 9.94
CA ILE A 328 13.22 -2.53 10.32
C ILE A 328 13.31 -1.99 11.75
N THR A 329 12.66 -0.88 12.07
CA THR A 329 12.66 -0.34 13.43
C THR A 329 12.15 -1.35 14.46
N LEU A 330 11.06 -2.06 14.17
CA LEU A 330 10.46 -3.05 15.10
C LEU A 330 11.34 -4.29 15.31
N THR A 331 12.12 -4.69 14.31
CA THR A 331 12.99 -5.88 14.38
C THR A 331 14.43 -5.56 14.80
N PHE A 332 14.88 -4.29 14.73
CA PHE A 332 16.27 -3.89 14.97
C PHE A 332 16.44 -3.09 16.27
N ASN A 333 15.43 -2.34 16.72
CA ASN A 333 15.53 -1.57 17.97
C ASN A 333 15.19 -2.37 19.23
N THR A 334 15.17 -3.71 19.18
CA THR A 334 15.29 -4.49 20.43
C THR A 334 16.70 -4.28 20.97
N PRO A 335 16.89 -3.54 22.08
CA PRO A 335 18.21 -3.08 22.46
C PRO A 335 19.14 -4.27 22.80
N PRO A 336 20.39 -4.27 22.30
CA PRO A 336 21.39 -5.25 22.70
C PRO A 336 21.67 -5.04 24.19
N GLY A 337 21.14 -5.95 25.03
CA GLY A 337 21.20 -5.84 26.49
C GLY A 337 19.89 -6.16 27.22
N MET A 338 18.75 -6.19 26.53
CA MET A 338 17.53 -6.77 27.12
C MET A 338 17.54 -8.31 27.10
N GLU A 339 18.47 -8.92 26.36
CA GLU A 339 18.73 -10.36 26.30
C GLU A 339 19.29 -10.91 27.63
N HIS A 340 19.98 -10.08 28.43
CA HIS A 340 20.61 -10.50 29.69
C HIS A 340 19.88 -10.01 30.94
N THR A 341 19.06 -8.97 30.88
CA THR A 341 18.43 -8.37 32.09
C THR A 341 17.27 -9.17 32.66
N LEU A 342 16.59 -10.01 31.86
CA LEU A 342 15.62 -10.98 32.38
C LEU A 342 16.29 -12.21 33.04
N SER A 343 17.56 -12.48 32.71
CA SER A 343 18.37 -13.51 33.41
C SER A 343 19.03 -12.98 34.69
N SER A 344 19.30 -11.67 34.75
CA SER A 344 20.05 -11.03 35.86
C SER A 344 19.18 -10.61 37.05
N ASN A 345 17.85 -10.50 36.90
CA ASN A 345 16.96 -10.02 37.97
C ASN A 345 16.23 -11.12 38.75
N LYS A 346 16.66 -12.39 38.64
CA LYS A 346 16.26 -13.41 39.60
C LYS A 346 17.33 -13.59 40.67
N VAL A 347 16.85 -13.57 41.92
CA VAL A 347 17.53 -13.95 43.16
C VAL A 347 18.33 -12.83 43.86
N LYS A 348 17.65 -11.76 44.26
CA LYS A 348 17.76 -11.33 45.67
C LYS A 348 16.40 -11.50 46.32
N GLY A 349 16.28 -12.58 47.10
CA GLY A 349 15.07 -12.93 47.81
C GLY A 349 14.55 -11.78 48.65
N ARG A 350 13.26 -11.49 48.49
CA ARG A 350 12.45 -10.97 49.58
C ARG A 350 11.20 -11.84 49.62
N ALA A 351 11.25 -12.80 50.55
CA ALA A 351 10.06 -13.41 51.09
C ALA A 351 9.18 -12.29 51.64
N TRP A 352 7.96 -12.18 51.13
CA TRP A 352 6.90 -11.47 51.80
C TRP A 352 6.26 -12.47 52.75
N SER A 353 6.56 -12.27 54.04
CA SER A 353 5.79 -12.78 55.19
C SER A 353 4.41 -12.18 55.22
#